data_AF-A0A851SZ98-F1
#
_entry.id   AF-A0A851SZ98-F1
#
_cell.length_a   1.000
_cell.length_b   1.000
_cell.length_c   1.000
_cell.angle_alpha   90.00
_cell.angle_beta   90.00
_cell.angle_gamma   90.00
#
_symmetry.space_group_name_H-M   'P 1'
#
loop_
_entity.id
_entity.type
_entity.pdbx_description
1 polymer ?
#
loop_
_entity_poly.entity_id
_entity_poly.type
_entity_poly.pdbx_seq_one_letter_code
_entity_poly.pdbx_strand_id
1 'polypeptide(L)'
;QISSLFLCLVMQHSGQGDLLSLIKEKRQKSEKITDKVILKFLGQMVDALFYIHEQNIIHRNLKPSNILVTDEVSFMLCDFSTEALMTDEMKWKIRVEESRYFIYLFIYLITCKSWMAPETLSFSFSEKSDIWSLGCILLDMMTC
;
A
#
# COMPACT_ATOMS: atom_id res chain seq x y z
N GLN A 1 -1.28 -12.42 -36.96
CA GLN A 1 -2.30 -12.08 -35.94
C GLN A 1 -1.74 -12.58 -34.61
N ILE A 2 -1.11 -11.71 -33.83
CA ILE A 2 -0.51 -12.10 -32.55
C ILE A 2 -1.64 -12.01 -31.53
N SER A 3 -2.19 -13.15 -31.14
CA SER A 3 -3.08 -13.25 -29.99
C SER A 3 -2.28 -12.89 -28.75
N SER A 4 -2.50 -11.70 -28.19
CA SER A 4 -1.92 -11.32 -26.91
C SER A 4 -2.38 -12.30 -25.84
N LEU A 5 -1.43 -12.91 -25.13
CA LEU A 5 -1.73 -13.80 -24.01
C LEU A 5 -2.15 -12.93 -22.82
N PHE A 6 -3.35 -13.18 -22.27
CA PHE A 6 -3.84 -12.51 -21.07
C PHE A 6 -3.78 -13.48 -19.88
N LEU A 7 -3.25 -13.01 -18.76
CA LEU A 7 -3.35 -13.69 -17.47
C LEU A 7 -4.54 -13.10 -16.71
N CYS A 8 -5.50 -13.94 -16.35
CA CYS A 8 -6.65 -13.55 -15.52
C CYS A 8 -6.51 -14.18 -14.13
N LEU A 9 -6.51 -13.36 -13.09
CA LEU A 9 -6.56 -13.79 -11.70
C LEU A 9 -7.98 -13.55 -11.17
N VAL A 10 -8.68 -14.63 -10.81
CA VAL A 10 -10.00 -14.54 -10.18
C VAL A 10 -9.82 -14.65 -8.67
N MET A 11 -10.28 -13.64 -7.94
CA MET A 11 -10.12 -13.52 -6.50
C MET A 11 -11.40 -13.00 -5.85
N GLN A 12 -11.48 -13.10 -4.52
CA GLN A 12 -12.62 -12.61 -3.75
C GLN A 12 -12.78 -11.09 -3.92
N HIS A 13 -14.01 -10.65 -4.17
CA HIS A 13 -14.36 -9.24 -4.26
C HIS A 13 -14.66 -8.64 -2.89
N SER A 14 -14.09 -7.47 -2.60
CA SER A 14 -14.35 -6.70 -1.39
C SER A 14 -15.21 -5.47 -1.72
N GLY A 15 -16.47 -5.46 -1.30
CA GLY A 15 -17.45 -4.45 -1.74
C GLY A 15 -17.24 -3.04 -1.15
N GLN A 16 -16.48 -2.90 -0.07
CA GLN A 16 -16.30 -1.62 0.63
C GLN A 16 -15.13 -0.79 0.09
N GLY A 17 -14.49 -1.22 -0.99
CA GLY A 17 -13.34 -0.53 -1.59
C GLY A 17 -12.06 -0.68 -0.78
N ASP A 18 -11.17 0.31 -0.93
CA ASP A 18 -9.84 0.33 -0.31
C ASP A 18 -9.72 1.38 0.81
N LEU A 19 -8.67 1.23 1.64
CA LEU A 19 -8.39 2.13 2.74
C LEU A 19 -8.11 3.57 2.26
N LEU A 20 -7.54 3.75 1.06
CA LEU A 20 -7.30 5.09 0.51
C LEU A 20 -8.63 5.85 0.31
N SER A 21 -9.64 5.16 -0.19
CA SER A 21 -10.98 5.69 -0.41
C SER A 21 -11.66 6.05 0.92
N LEU A 22 -11.54 5.18 1.93
CA LEU A 22 -12.03 5.45 3.29
C LEU A 22 -11.38 6.71 3.91
N ILE A 23 -10.05 6.82 3.82
CA ILE A 23 -9.29 7.97 4.34
C ILE A 23 -9.74 9.28 3.65
N LYS A 24 -9.92 9.24 2.31
CA LYS A 24 -10.39 10.40 1.54
C LYS A 24 -11.80 10.82 1.95
N GLU A 25 -12.71 9.86 2.11
CA GLU A 25 -14.08 10.12 2.54
C GLU A 25 -14.13 10.79 3.92
N LYS A 26 -13.38 10.25 4.89
CA LYS A 26 -13.31 10.78 6.26
C LYS A 26 -12.79 12.22 6.30
N ARG A 27 -11.73 12.51 5.54
CA ARG A 27 -11.20 13.88 5.39
C ARG A 27 -12.20 14.84 4.76
N GLN A 28 -12.88 14.42 3.69
CA GLN A 28 -13.89 15.27 3.04
C GLN A 28 -15.03 15.62 3.99
N LYS A 29 -15.42 14.69 4.86
CA LYS A 29 -16.44 14.91 5.89
C LYS A 29 -15.90 15.59 7.16
N SER A 30 -14.59 15.84 7.25
CA SER A 30 -13.92 16.31 8.48
C SER A 30 -14.22 15.42 9.70
N GLU A 31 -14.30 14.11 9.45
CA GLU A 31 -14.56 13.08 10.45
C GLU A 31 -13.28 12.33 10.79
N LYS A 32 -13.06 12.08 12.08
CA LYS A 32 -11.97 11.23 12.54
C LYS A 32 -12.29 9.76 12.36
N ILE A 33 -11.27 8.97 12.07
CA ILE A 33 -11.33 7.51 12.24
C ILE A 33 -11.21 7.23 13.74
N THR A 34 -12.10 6.37 14.28
CA THR A 34 -12.09 6.08 15.72
C THR A 34 -10.89 5.22 16.12
N ASP A 35 -10.39 5.40 17.34
CA ASP A 35 -9.27 4.62 17.90
C ASP A 35 -9.52 3.11 17.83
N LYS A 36 -10.78 2.68 18.01
CA LYS A 36 -11.18 1.28 17.88
C LYS A 36 -10.89 0.71 16.48
N VAL A 37 -11.18 1.49 15.43
CA VAL A 37 -10.91 1.11 14.04
C VAL A 37 -9.40 1.10 13.79
N ILE A 38 -8.68 2.11 14.29
CA ILE A 38 -7.22 2.23 14.15
C ILE A 38 -6.49 1.06 14.81
N LEU A 39 -6.86 0.70 16.05
CA LEU A 39 -6.26 -0.42 16.77
C LEU A 39 -6.55 -1.77 16.11
N LYS A 40 -7.78 -1.97 15.61
CA LYS A 40 -8.13 -3.19 14.88
C LYS A 40 -7.38 -3.29 13.55
N PHE A 41 -7.28 -2.19 12.81
CA PHE A 41 -6.46 -2.08 11.62
C PHE A 41 -5.00 -2.47 11.91
N LEU A 42 -4.39 -1.84 12.91
CA LEU A 42 -3.00 -2.08 13.26
C LEU A 42 -2.76 -3.54 13.65
N GLY A 43 -3.63 -4.12 14.48
CA GLY A 43 -3.55 -5.53 14.86
C GLY A 43 -3.61 -6.46 13.66
N GLN A 44 -4.56 -6.25 12.74
CA GLN A 44 -4.70 -7.08 11.54
C GLN A 44 -3.52 -6.93 10.57
N MET A 45 -3.00 -5.72 10.38
CA MET A 45 -1.87 -5.49 9.48
C MET A 45 -0.56 -6.03 10.06
N VAL A 46 -0.33 -5.90 11.37
CA VAL A 46 0.85 -6.49 12.01
C VAL A 46 0.81 -8.01 11.91
N ASP A 47 -0.35 -8.63 12.15
CA ASP A 47 -0.52 -10.08 12.03
C ASP A 47 -0.30 -10.57 10.58
N ALA A 48 -0.88 -9.86 9.60
CA ALA A 48 -0.68 -10.17 8.19
C ALA A 48 0.80 -10.00 7.75
N LEU A 49 1.46 -8.92 8.17
CA LEU A 49 2.88 -8.71 7.87
C LEU A 49 3.77 -9.75 8.54
N PHE A 50 3.51 -10.07 9.80
CA PHE A 50 4.21 -11.12 10.52
C PHE A 50 4.11 -12.46 9.78
N TYR A 51 2.90 -12.84 9.36
CA TYR A 51 2.68 -14.07 8.60
C TYR A 51 3.50 -14.12 7.31
N ILE A 52 3.50 -13.07 6.50
CA ILE A 52 4.22 -13.08 5.21
C ILE A 52 5.73 -12.99 5.41
N HIS A 53 6.21 -12.26 6.42
CA HIS A 53 7.63 -12.14 6.74
C HIS A 53 8.20 -13.49 7.21
N GLU A 54 7.45 -14.26 8.01
CA GLU A 54 7.81 -15.64 8.37
C GLU A 54 7.93 -16.59 7.16
N GLN A 55 7.22 -16.29 6.06
CA GLN A 55 7.33 -17.02 4.79
C GLN A 55 8.44 -16.47 3.87
N ASN A 56 9.29 -15.56 4.35
CA ASN A 56 10.29 -14.82 3.58
C ASN A 56 9.69 -14.01 2.41
N ILE A 57 8.44 -13.55 2.55
CA ILE A 57 7.75 -12.71 1.57
C ILE A 57 7.72 -11.28 2.08
N ILE A 58 8.39 -10.38 1.39
CA ILE A 58 8.30 -8.93 1.61
C ILE A 58 7.21 -8.39 0.69
N HIS A 59 6.23 -7.64 1.22
CA HIS A 59 5.12 -7.10 0.44
C HIS A 59 5.60 -6.09 -0.62
N ARG A 60 6.53 -5.20 -0.22
CA ARG A 60 7.21 -4.18 -1.05
C ARG A 60 6.29 -3.08 -1.60
N ASN A 61 4.99 -3.30 -1.73
CA ASN A 61 4.00 -2.34 -2.26
C ASN A 61 2.93 -1.93 -1.25
N LEU A 62 3.32 -1.79 0.02
CA LEU A 62 2.35 -1.45 1.05
C LEU A 62 1.94 0.03 0.94
N LYS A 63 0.66 0.26 0.63
CA LYS A 63 0.00 1.57 0.51
C LYS A 63 -1.50 1.43 0.78
N PRO A 64 -2.24 2.50 1.14
CA PRO A 64 -3.66 2.38 1.49
C PRO A 64 -4.56 1.84 0.36
N SER A 65 -4.22 2.03 -0.91
CA SER A 65 -5.00 1.46 -2.02
C SER A 65 -4.86 -0.07 -2.12
N ASN A 66 -3.83 -0.65 -1.48
CA ASN A 66 -3.53 -2.08 -1.48
C ASN A 66 -4.02 -2.76 -0.19
N ILE A 67 -4.90 -2.08 0.55
CA ILE A 67 -5.56 -2.61 1.73
C ILE A 67 -7.06 -2.51 1.49
N LEU A 68 -7.70 -3.65 1.30
CA LEU A 68 -9.13 -3.74 1.07
C LEU A 68 -9.87 -3.65 2.39
N VAL A 69 -10.99 -2.93 2.38
CA VAL A 69 -11.96 -2.93 3.48
C VAL A 69 -12.98 -4.03 3.18
N THR A 70 -13.07 -5.02 4.07
CA THR A 70 -13.90 -6.22 3.88
C THR A 70 -15.25 -6.10 4.57
N ASP A 71 -15.25 -5.63 5.81
CA ASP A 71 -16.44 -5.31 6.61
C ASP A 71 -16.21 -4.01 7.37
N GLU A 72 -17.22 -3.51 8.11
CA GLU A 72 -17.20 -2.22 8.84
C GLU A 72 -15.90 -1.94 9.62
N VAL A 73 -15.16 -2.98 10.03
CA VAL A 73 -13.88 -2.84 10.71
C VAL A 73 -12.88 -3.95 10.36
N SER A 74 -12.90 -4.51 9.15
CA SER A 74 -11.98 -5.61 8.79
C SER A 74 -11.18 -5.27 7.54
N PHE A 75 -9.88 -5.57 7.55
CA PHE A 75 -8.94 -5.19 6.51
C PHE A 75 -8.23 -6.40 5.93
N MET A 76 -7.95 -6.38 4.63
CA MET A 76 -7.24 -7.44 3.92
C MET A 76 -6.12 -6.83 3.08
N LEU A 77 -4.92 -7.40 3.19
CA LEU A 77 -3.77 -7.03 2.37
C LEU A 77 -3.93 -7.61 0.97
N CYS A 78 -3.68 -6.81 -0.07
CA CYS A 78 -3.72 -7.26 -1.46
C CYS A 78 -2.54 -6.68 -2.28
N ASP A 79 -2.39 -7.18 -3.51
CA ASP A 79 -1.40 -6.68 -4.48
C ASP A 79 0.06 -6.80 -4.00
N PHE A 80 0.47 -8.05 -3.80
CA PHE A 80 1.85 -8.45 -3.53
C PHE A 80 2.73 -8.20 -4.75
N SER A 81 3.74 -7.35 -4.61
CA SER A 81 4.73 -7.13 -5.67
C SER A 81 5.89 -8.11 -5.54
N THR A 82 6.33 -8.68 -6.66
CA THR A 82 7.47 -9.62 -6.70
C THR A 82 8.78 -8.89 -6.96
N GLU A 83 9.89 -9.49 -6.51
CA GLU A 83 11.26 -9.01 -6.78
C GLU A 83 11.53 -8.69 -8.24
N ALA A 84 11.11 -9.61 -9.12
CA ALA A 84 11.28 -9.50 -10.56
C ALA A 84 10.56 -8.27 -11.17
N LEU A 85 9.55 -7.74 -10.49
CA LEU A 85 8.83 -6.53 -10.92
C LEU A 85 9.48 -5.24 -10.41
N MET A 86 10.33 -5.31 -9.38
CA MET A 86 10.92 -4.13 -8.70
C MET A 86 12.34 -3.80 -9.16
N THR A 87 13.00 -4.70 -9.90
CA THR A 87 14.27 -4.46 -10.62
C THR A 87 14.08 -3.85 -12.01
N ASP A 88 12.83 -3.77 -12.49
CA ASP A 88 12.48 -3.15 -13.77
C ASP A 88 12.18 -1.66 -13.56
N GLU A 89 13.06 -0.81 -14.12
CA GLU A 89 12.97 0.65 -14.01
C GLU A 89 11.61 1.18 -14.49
N MET A 90 10.94 0.53 -15.45
CA MET A 90 9.64 0.95 -15.99
C MET A 90 8.48 0.64 -15.05
N LYS A 91 8.56 -0.41 -14.23
CA LYS A 91 7.51 -0.75 -13.26
C LYS A 91 7.66 0.02 -11.94
N TRP A 92 8.89 0.42 -11.59
CA TRP A 92 9.11 1.48 -10.62
C TRP A 92 8.35 2.77 -11.01
N LYS A 93 8.34 3.12 -12.31
CA LYS A 93 7.54 4.27 -12.80
C LYS A 93 6.06 4.10 -12.54
N ILE A 94 5.48 2.89 -12.61
CA ILE A 94 4.04 2.66 -12.34
C ILE A 94 3.69 2.97 -10.88
N ARG A 95 4.56 2.62 -9.93
CA ARG A 95 4.36 2.96 -8.51
C ARG A 95 4.36 4.47 -8.27
N VAL A 96 5.10 5.21 -9.10
CA VAL A 96 5.19 6.67 -9.06
C VAL A 96 4.11 7.33 -9.94
N GLU A 97 3.70 6.73 -11.06
CA GLU A 97 2.82 7.28 -12.11
C GLU A 97 1.34 7.33 -11.73
N GLU A 98 0.88 6.56 -10.73
CA GLU A 98 -0.40 6.88 -10.07
C GLU A 98 -0.44 8.32 -9.51
N SER A 99 0.72 8.99 -9.47
CA SER A 99 0.89 10.36 -9.07
C SER A 99 1.67 11.15 -10.17
N ARG A 100 0.93 11.97 -10.93
CA ARG A 100 1.21 12.39 -12.33
C ARG A 100 2.43 13.28 -12.65
N TYR A 101 3.57 13.29 -11.95
CA TYR A 101 4.69 14.15 -12.39
C TYR A 101 6.09 13.57 -12.14
N PHE A 102 6.71 13.07 -13.21
CA PHE A 102 8.00 12.36 -13.23
C PHE A 102 9.25 13.27 -13.18
N ILE A 103 9.11 14.59 -13.30
CA ILE A 103 10.26 15.46 -13.63
C ILE A 103 11.12 15.89 -12.41
N TYR A 104 10.71 15.61 -11.18
CA TYR A 104 11.53 15.94 -10.02
C TYR A 104 11.52 14.84 -8.96
N LEU A 105 11.98 13.63 -9.27
CA LEU A 105 11.97 12.47 -8.33
C LEU A 105 12.38 12.85 -6.89
N PHE A 106 13.43 13.65 -6.72
CA PHE A 106 13.90 14.09 -5.39
C PHE A 106 12.96 15.10 -4.69
N ILE A 107 12.45 16.11 -5.40
CA ILE A 107 11.50 17.10 -4.85
C ILE A 107 10.10 16.48 -4.69
N TYR A 108 9.76 15.52 -5.53
CA TYR A 108 8.46 14.85 -5.59
C TYR A 108 8.26 13.86 -4.44
N LEU A 109 9.29 13.06 -4.11
CA LEU A 109 9.30 12.23 -2.91
C LEU A 109 9.19 13.07 -1.63
N ILE A 110 9.67 14.31 -1.66
CA ILE A 110 9.55 15.28 -0.55
C ILE A 110 8.15 15.92 -0.52
N THR A 111 7.44 16.03 -1.65
CA THR A 111 6.19 16.81 -1.77
C THR A 111 4.91 15.98 -1.89
N CYS A 112 4.97 14.69 -2.23
CA CYS A 112 3.82 13.79 -2.25
C CYS A 112 3.82 12.83 -1.05
N LYS A 113 2.62 12.50 -0.55
CA LYS A 113 2.44 11.45 0.47
C LYS A 113 3.00 10.14 -0.06
N SER A 114 4.18 9.78 0.41
CA SER A 114 4.82 8.51 0.14
C SER A 114 4.79 7.67 1.40
N TRP A 115 4.27 6.45 1.28
CA TRP A 115 4.37 5.44 2.33
C TRP A 115 5.67 4.63 2.22
N MET A 116 6.62 5.04 1.38
CA MET A 116 7.82 4.24 1.11
C MET A 116 8.91 4.48 2.15
N ALA A 117 9.62 3.40 2.51
CA ALA A 117 10.80 3.49 3.35
C ALA A 117 11.96 4.15 2.58
N PRO A 118 12.81 4.94 3.25
CA PRO A 118 13.87 5.70 2.58
C PRO A 118 14.87 4.82 1.83
N GLU A 119 15.18 3.63 2.34
CA GLU A 119 16.09 2.67 1.71
C GLU A 119 15.56 2.09 0.39
N THR A 120 14.25 2.14 0.15
CA THR A 120 13.65 1.64 -1.10
C THR A 120 14.06 2.50 -2.30
N LEU A 121 14.54 3.72 -2.07
CA LEU A 121 15.10 4.60 -3.11
C LEU A 121 16.38 4.05 -3.72
N SER A 122 17.13 3.23 -2.99
CA SER A 122 18.28 2.50 -3.49
C SER A 122 17.93 1.05 -3.85
N PHE A 123 16.65 0.77 -4.12
CA PHE A 123 16.12 -0.57 -4.41
C PHE A 123 16.44 -1.62 -3.33
N SER A 124 16.67 -1.17 -2.11
CA SER A 124 16.85 -2.04 -0.95
C SER A 124 15.51 -2.25 -0.28
N PHE A 125 15.06 -3.50 -0.22
CA PHE A 125 13.80 -3.88 0.41
C PHE A 125 14.08 -4.88 1.51
N SER A 126 13.48 -4.64 2.66
CA SER A 126 13.50 -5.57 3.79
C SER A 126 12.11 -5.66 4.40
N GLU A 127 11.90 -6.61 5.31
CA GLU A 127 10.72 -6.66 6.17
C GLU A 127 10.49 -5.33 6.89
N LYS A 128 11.57 -4.64 7.29
CA LYS A 128 11.52 -3.34 7.97
C LYS A 128 10.99 -2.23 7.06
N SER A 129 11.15 -2.37 5.75
CA SER A 129 10.60 -1.43 4.78
C SER A 129 9.06 -1.49 4.77
N ASP A 130 8.48 -2.70 4.90
CA ASP A 130 7.01 -2.84 5.06
C ASP A 130 6.54 -2.25 6.40
N ILE A 131 7.30 -2.41 7.48
CA ILE A 131 6.97 -1.84 8.80
C ILE A 131 6.98 -0.29 8.74
N TRP A 132 7.94 0.32 8.05
CA TRP A 132 7.95 1.76 7.81
C TRP A 132 6.68 2.19 7.07
N SER A 133 6.33 1.50 5.99
CA SER A 133 5.13 1.78 5.22
C SER A 133 3.86 1.71 6.08
N LEU A 134 3.74 0.69 6.93
CA LEU A 134 2.63 0.57 7.86
C LEU A 134 2.56 1.76 8.83
N GLY A 135 3.72 2.22 9.34
CA GLY A 135 3.79 3.41 10.19
C GLY A 135 3.29 4.67 9.50
N CYS A 136 3.66 4.89 8.23
CA CYS A 136 3.14 6.00 7.44
C CYS A 136 1.61 5.90 7.23
N ILE A 137 1.08 4.69 7.00
CA ILE A 137 -0.37 4.47 6.82
C ILE A 137 -1.11 4.78 8.12
N LEU A 138 -0.58 4.30 9.25
CA LEU A 138 -1.13 4.56 10.58
C LEU A 138 -1.21 6.07 10.86
N LEU A 139 -0.13 6.82 10.59
CA LEU A 139 -0.13 8.27 10.71
C LEU A 139 -1.17 8.93 9.80
N ASP A 140 -1.33 8.44 8.57
CA ASP A 140 -2.33 8.98 7.64
C ASP A 140 -3.77 8.76 8.13
N MET A 141 -4.04 7.62 8.76
CA MET A 141 -5.33 7.32 9.40
C MET A 141 -5.58 8.17 10.64
N MET A 142 -4.56 8.39 11.48
CA MET A 142 -4.67 9.19 12.71
C MET A 142 -4.84 10.69 12.44
N THR A 143 -4.39 11.15 11.27
CA THR A 143 -4.45 12.56 10.83
C THR A 143 -5.58 12.82 9.82
N CYS A 144 -6.58 11.93 9.77
CA CYS A 144 -7.82 12.18 9.06
C CYS A 144 -8.63 13.31 9.72
#